data_AF-A0AAE1DDL2-F1
#
_entry.id   AF-A0AAE1DDL2-F1
#
_cell.length_a   1.000
_cell.length_b   1.000
_cell.length_c   1.000
_cell.angle_alpha   90.00
_cell.angle_beta   90.00
_cell.angle_gamma   90.00
#
_symmetry.space_group_name_H-M   'P 1'
#
loop_
_entity.id
_entity.type
_entity.pdbx_description
1 polymer ?
#
loop_
_entity_poly.entity_id
_entity_poly.type
_entity_poly.pdbx_seq_one_letter_code
_entity_poly.pdbx_strand_id
1 'polypeptide(L)'
;MYGLLFESVQMYIKQDYGDELWAAVLEQAGLPQVVFQLHKTYPDEWMLNLAKSAAQVLGNQVNDVMFYFGTCFVSFFTKFNYDQILRLAGRNYRDFLNEIDNVHETMRFSYPKMQSPSFIVQSEDRNGCILIYRSMRTGFTYYVIGQLVQCARVFFDVSVDIAVLEEISSEEGCHVTFRLTFDNRGYVPPNGRGSMMNLDLATYPEVKSSTFFKIFPFCVVFNSHMRIIGCGSSLTSLLKSEDLLGRTVTELVSLRRPLVDFTWNNIMCLQRVIFELEWRNESAGPVRSSTLGDGQSVKNGKRRLLRGQMKFIKDWNAMAFLCTPLLGDLDDMLQAGVYLHDLNMFDNSRDLVMTGTQRASDLEYSMEKQTAWSKQIEDTLFRLDKAREESEKLINSMLTKSIADRLKRGDDPLTTLAFMRALKSREFSLLSIDLARKFNERCLLLAVINHRASVSKGRSLKGIATKLESLRTRVNIARKNSK
;
A
#
# COMPACT_ATOMS: atom_id res chain seq x y z
N MET A 1 6.47 10.45 13.49
CA MET A 1 5.48 9.36 13.58
C MET A 1 4.61 9.30 12.34
N TYR A 2 4.18 8.12 11.91
CA TYR A 2 3.25 7.98 10.78
C TYR A 2 1.82 8.40 11.16
N GLY A 3 1.10 8.97 10.21
CA GLY A 3 -0.32 9.36 10.33
C GLY A 3 -1.24 8.22 10.71
N LEU A 4 -0.86 6.99 10.38
CA LEU A 4 -1.51 5.76 10.82
C LEU A 4 -1.80 5.74 12.34
N LEU A 5 -0.85 6.20 13.15
CA LEU A 5 -1.02 6.25 14.62
C LEU A 5 -2.06 7.30 15.02
N PHE A 6 -2.00 8.48 14.42
CA PHE A 6 -2.90 9.58 14.73
C PHE A 6 -4.34 9.31 14.27
N GLU A 7 -4.51 8.71 13.10
CA GLU A 7 -5.82 8.33 12.57
C GLU A 7 -6.48 7.24 13.44
N SER A 8 -5.68 6.32 13.99
CA SER A 8 -6.20 5.33 14.94
C SER A 8 -6.81 5.99 16.18
N VAL A 9 -6.13 7.00 16.74
CA VAL A 9 -6.63 7.75 17.90
C VAL A 9 -7.85 8.59 17.54
N GLN A 10 -7.83 9.28 16.40
CA GLN A 10 -8.96 10.05 15.91
C GLN A 10 -10.21 9.18 15.76
N MET A 11 -10.09 8.00 15.15
CA MET A 11 -11.21 7.11 14.91
C MET A 11 -11.88 6.66 16.22
N TYR A 12 -11.08 6.20 17.20
CA TYR A 12 -11.62 5.66 18.44
C TYR A 12 -12.10 6.74 19.41
N ILE A 13 -11.47 7.92 19.45
CA ILE A 13 -12.01 9.04 20.24
C ILE A 13 -13.38 9.47 19.69
N LYS A 14 -13.50 9.58 18.36
CA LYS A 14 -14.80 9.89 17.73
C LYS A 14 -15.86 8.84 17.99
N GLN A 15 -15.46 7.56 17.98
CA GLN A 15 -16.36 6.44 18.23
C GLN A 15 -16.86 6.40 19.68
N ASP A 16 -15.97 6.64 20.66
CA ASP A 16 -16.28 6.45 22.08
C ASP A 16 -16.79 7.74 22.76
N TYR A 17 -16.35 8.92 22.30
CA TYR A 17 -16.62 10.21 22.93
C TYR A 17 -17.27 11.25 21.98
N GLY A 18 -17.41 10.95 20.70
CA GLY A 18 -18.03 11.84 19.71
C GLY A 18 -17.08 12.86 19.05
N ASP A 19 -17.57 13.49 17.98
CA ASP A 19 -16.80 14.45 17.18
C ASP A 19 -16.49 15.76 17.91
N GLU A 20 -17.37 16.19 18.83
CA GLU A 20 -17.21 17.43 19.60
C GLU A 20 -16.01 17.35 20.55
N LEU A 21 -15.86 16.23 21.25
CA LEU A 21 -14.74 16.02 22.17
C LEU A 21 -13.41 15.94 21.42
N TRP A 22 -13.40 15.30 20.24
CA TRP A 22 -12.22 15.28 19.38
C TRP A 22 -11.82 16.69 18.91
N ALA A 23 -12.79 17.54 18.55
CA ALA A 23 -12.52 18.92 18.17
C ALA A 23 -11.91 19.73 19.33
N ALA A 24 -12.44 19.57 20.55
CA ALA A 24 -11.89 20.21 21.75
C ALA A 24 -10.45 19.75 22.05
N VAL A 25 -10.17 18.45 21.91
CA VAL A 25 -8.81 17.90 22.08
C VAL A 25 -7.84 18.48 21.04
N LEU A 26 -8.27 18.65 19.79
CA LEU A 26 -7.45 19.25 18.74
C LEU A 26 -7.19 20.75 18.98
N GLU A 27 -8.19 21.49 19.44
CA GLU A 27 -8.04 22.91 19.78
C GLU A 27 -7.04 23.10 20.92
N GLN A 28 -7.16 22.29 21.98
CA GLN A 28 -6.25 22.32 23.14
C GLN A 28 -4.83 21.85 22.81
N ALA A 29 -4.69 20.92 21.86
CA ALA A 29 -3.39 20.48 21.35
C ALA A 29 -2.72 21.49 20.39
N GLY A 30 -3.42 22.57 20.01
CA GLY A 30 -2.92 23.56 19.05
C GLY A 30 -2.98 23.11 17.58
N LEU A 31 -3.87 22.17 17.24
CA LEU A 31 -4.00 21.53 15.93
C LEU A 31 -5.44 21.61 15.35
N PRO A 32 -6.08 22.80 15.28
CA PRO A 32 -7.54 22.93 15.08
C PRO A 32 -8.07 22.49 13.69
N GLN A 33 -7.22 22.18 12.71
CA GLN A 33 -7.65 21.80 11.34
C GLN A 33 -6.82 20.68 10.70
N VAL A 34 -6.17 19.84 11.52
CA VAL A 34 -5.32 18.77 10.97
C VAL A 34 -6.17 17.56 10.62
N VAL A 35 -6.14 17.20 9.33
CA VAL A 35 -6.60 15.89 8.86
C VAL A 35 -5.39 14.98 8.73
N PHE A 36 -5.41 13.87 9.46
CA PHE A 36 -4.32 12.89 9.41
C PHE A 36 -4.43 12.02 8.16
N GLN A 37 -3.28 11.78 7.51
CA GLN A 37 -3.15 10.90 6.35
C GLN A 37 -2.27 9.71 6.71
N LEU A 38 -2.75 8.48 6.50
CA LEU A 38 -2.06 7.22 6.83
C LEU A 38 -0.55 7.21 6.54
N HIS A 39 -0.15 7.54 5.30
CA HIS A 39 1.23 7.44 4.83
C HIS A 39 2.08 8.71 5.02
N LYS A 40 1.54 9.77 5.62
CA LYS A 40 2.29 11.00 5.91
C LYS A 40 2.98 10.90 7.27
N THR A 41 4.17 11.49 7.39
CA THR A 41 4.91 11.56 8.66
C THR A 41 4.69 12.92 9.34
N TYR A 42 4.47 12.91 10.64
CA TYR A 42 4.25 14.07 11.51
C TYR A 42 5.27 14.08 12.65
N PRO A 43 5.51 15.23 13.32
CA PRO A 43 6.41 15.32 14.47
C PRO A 43 6.01 14.40 15.62
N ASP A 44 6.99 13.84 16.33
CA ASP A 44 6.76 12.86 17.40
C ASP A 44 6.10 13.49 18.64
N GLU A 45 6.38 14.77 18.90
CA GLU A 45 5.81 15.55 20.02
C GLU A 45 4.29 15.66 19.96
N TRP A 46 3.71 15.62 18.76
CA TRP A 46 2.27 15.77 18.58
C TRP A 46 1.48 14.66 19.27
N MET A 47 2.01 13.43 19.32
CA MET A 47 1.34 12.31 19.97
C MET A 47 1.30 12.50 21.50
N LEU A 48 2.40 12.98 22.08
CA LEU A 48 2.48 13.31 23.50
C LEU A 48 1.56 14.50 23.85
N ASN A 49 1.54 15.52 23.00
CA ASN A 49 0.69 16.70 23.20
C ASN A 49 -0.80 16.36 23.07
N LEU A 50 -1.17 15.49 22.13
CA LEU A 50 -2.53 14.96 22.01
C LEU A 50 -2.91 14.15 23.26
N ALA A 51 -2.04 13.30 23.77
CA ALA A 51 -2.31 12.54 25.00
C ALA A 51 -2.49 13.46 26.22
N LYS A 52 -1.65 14.50 26.37
CA LYS A 52 -1.79 15.52 27.43
C LYS A 52 -3.10 16.30 27.30
N SER A 53 -3.46 16.70 26.09
CA SER A 53 -4.69 17.46 25.82
C SER A 53 -5.92 16.59 26.08
N ALA A 54 -5.93 15.35 25.58
CA ALA A 54 -6.99 14.39 25.85
C ALA A 54 -7.13 14.07 27.34
N ALA A 55 -6.03 13.93 28.07
CA ALA A 55 -6.04 13.75 29.52
C ALA A 55 -6.69 14.94 30.25
N GLN A 56 -6.39 16.17 29.82
CA GLN A 56 -6.99 17.39 30.39
C GLN A 56 -8.50 17.50 30.09
N VAL A 57 -8.93 17.17 28.87
CA VAL A 57 -10.37 17.20 28.49
C VAL A 57 -11.15 16.09 29.20
N LEU A 58 -10.59 14.88 29.28
CA LEU A 58 -11.25 13.71 29.86
C LEU A 58 -11.15 13.63 31.39
N GLY A 59 -10.25 14.42 32.00
CA GLY A 59 -9.98 14.37 33.45
C GLY A 59 -9.21 13.12 33.91
N ASN A 60 -8.55 12.41 32.99
CA ASN A 60 -7.80 11.18 33.27
C ASN A 60 -6.29 11.45 33.39
N GLN A 61 -5.52 10.50 33.89
CA GLN A 61 -4.06 10.60 33.85
C GLN A 61 -3.53 10.38 32.42
N VAL A 62 -2.42 11.04 32.10
CA VAL A 62 -1.76 10.91 30.77
C VAL A 62 -1.38 9.46 30.49
N ASN A 63 -0.98 8.70 31.52
CA ASN A 63 -0.62 7.29 31.40
C ASN A 63 -1.81 6.42 30.99
N ASP A 64 -2.99 6.66 31.56
CA ASP A 64 -4.22 5.93 31.22
C ASP A 64 -4.66 6.23 29.79
N VAL A 65 -4.56 7.49 29.36
CA VAL A 65 -4.84 7.90 27.99
C VAL A 65 -3.86 7.27 27.01
N MET A 66 -2.57 7.21 27.35
CA MET A 66 -1.56 6.53 26.53
C MET A 66 -1.81 5.02 26.42
N PHE A 67 -2.17 4.38 27.54
CA PHE A 67 -2.59 2.98 27.53
C PHE A 67 -3.79 2.78 26.60
N TYR A 68 -4.81 3.63 26.72
CA TYR A 68 -5.99 3.62 25.86
C TYR A 68 -5.61 3.80 24.37
N PHE A 69 -4.72 4.74 24.03
CA PHE A 69 -4.24 4.92 22.65
C PHE A 69 -3.56 3.66 22.10
N GLY A 70 -2.80 2.93 22.93
CA GLY A 70 -2.21 1.65 22.56
C GLY A 70 -3.27 0.60 22.21
N THR A 71 -4.33 0.50 23.01
CA THR A 71 -5.44 -0.44 22.76
C THR A 71 -6.24 -0.07 21.49
N CYS A 72 -6.43 1.23 21.24
CA CYS A 72 -7.08 1.75 20.04
C CYS A 72 -6.30 1.37 18.79
N PHE A 73 -4.97 1.51 18.84
CA PHE A 73 -4.10 1.22 17.70
C PHE A 73 -4.20 -0.23 17.24
N VAL A 74 -4.16 -1.20 18.15
CA VAL A 74 -4.29 -2.63 17.81
C VAL A 74 -5.67 -2.93 17.22
N SER A 75 -6.71 -2.31 17.78
CA SER A 75 -8.08 -2.46 17.29
C SER A 75 -8.27 -1.80 15.92
N PHE A 76 -7.55 -0.71 15.64
CA PHE A 76 -7.50 -0.07 14.32
C PHE A 76 -6.78 -0.96 13.31
N PHE A 77 -5.63 -1.52 13.67
CA PHE A 77 -4.85 -2.43 12.83
C PHE A 77 -5.66 -3.61 12.31
N THR A 78 -6.58 -4.10 13.14
CA THR A 78 -7.49 -5.19 12.78
C THR A 78 -8.45 -4.79 11.64
N LYS A 79 -8.85 -3.51 11.53
CA LYS A 79 -9.73 -3.03 10.45
C LYS A 79 -9.04 -2.92 9.09
N PHE A 80 -7.70 -2.83 9.06
CA PHE A 80 -6.90 -2.70 7.83
C PHE A 80 -6.36 -4.04 7.31
N ASN A 81 -6.91 -5.17 7.74
CA ASN A 81 -6.47 -6.53 7.37
C ASN A 81 -5.00 -6.84 7.71
N TYR A 82 -4.38 -6.07 8.61
CA TYR A 82 -3.08 -6.43 9.20
C TYR A 82 -3.23 -7.49 10.30
N ASP A 83 -4.46 -7.86 10.65
CA ASP A 83 -4.77 -8.92 11.60
C ASP A 83 -4.18 -10.27 11.19
N GLN A 84 -4.14 -10.57 9.89
CA GLN A 84 -3.57 -11.80 9.36
C GLN A 84 -2.07 -11.88 9.68
N ILE A 85 -1.32 -10.80 9.49
CA ILE A 85 0.12 -10.77 9.79
C ILE A 85 0.35 -10.99 11.29
N LEU A 86 -0.43 -10.32 12.14
CA LEU A 86 -0.29 -10.44 13.60
C LEU A 86 -0.69 -11.84 14.11
N ARG A 87 -1.73 -12.45 13.54
CA ARG A 87 -2.15 -13.83 13.87
C ARG A 87 -1.14 -14.89 13.39
N LEU A 88 -0.48 -14.64 12.25
CA LEU A 88 0.50 -15.55 11.68
C LEU A 88 1.89 -15.41 12.32
N ALA A 89 2.16 -14.31 13.03
CA ALA A 89 3.46 -14.04 13.64
C ALA A 89 3.80 -15.01 14.79
N GLY A 90 2.83 -15.69 15.40
CA GLY A 90 3.10 -16.66 16.46
C GLY A 90 1.94 -17.60 16.73
N ARG A 91 2.22 -18.84 17.16
CA ARG A 91 1.20 -19.77 17.64
C ARG A 91 0.78 -19.45 19.07
N ASN A 92 1.77 -19.12 19.90
CA ASN A 92 1.59 -18.67 21.27
C ASN A 92 1.98 -17.20 21.38
N TYR A 93 1.44 -16.51 22.39
CA TYR A 93 1.78 -15.10 22.67
C TYR A 93 3.29 -14.88 22.83
N ARG A 94 4.01 -15.84 23.43
CA ARG A 94 5.48 -15.79 23.53
C ARG A 94 6.16 -15.75 22.15
N ASP A 95 5.67 -16.48 21.16
CA ASP A 95 6.31 -16.59 19.85
C ASP A 95 6.12 -15.26 19.11
N PHE A 96 4.92 -14.69 19.24
CA PHE A 96 4.61 -13.35 18.78
C PHE A 96 5.58 -12.31 19.36
N LEU A 97 5.82 -12.29 20.67
CA LEU A 97 6.75 -11.34 21.31
C LEU A 97 8.16 -11.37 20.70
N ASN A 98 8.61 -12.54 20.25
CA ASN A 98 9.91 -12.70 19.60
C ASN A 98 9.91 -12.27 18.13
N GLU A 99 8.74 -12.29 17.48
CA GLU A 99 8.57 -12.00 16.06
C GLU A 99 8.19 -10.54 15.79
N ILE A 100 7.90 -9.73 16.83
CA ILE A 100 7.50 -8.31 16.69
C ILE A 100 8.50 -7.53 15.82
N ASP A 101 9.81 -7.71 16.04
CA ASP A 101 10.83 -7.01 15.27
C ASP A 101 10.81 -7.40 13.78
N ASN A 102 10.54 -8.67 13.47
CA ASN A 102 10.42 -9.17 12.10
C ASN A 102 9.13 -8.69 11.41
N VAL A 103 8.03 -8.56 12.16
CA VAL A 103 6.80 -7.92 11.68
C VAL A 103 7.07 -6.45 11.34
N HIS A 104 7.76 -5.71 12.21
CA HIS A 104 8.14 -4.33 11.93
C HIS A 104 9.03 -4.22 10.68
N GLU A 105 9.99 -5.11 10.50
CA GLU A 105 10.82 -5.14 9.30
C GLU A 105 9.99 -5.39 8.04
N THR A 106 8.97 -6.26 8.12
CA THR A 106 8.04 -6.49 7.01
C THR A 106 7.19 -5.25 6.72
N MET A 107 6.70 -4.57 7.76
CA MET A 107 5.89 -3.36 7.60
C MET A 107 6.68 -2.18 7.00
N ARG A 108 8.02 -2.19 7.08
CA ARG A 108 8.85 -1.17 6.42
C ARG A 108 8.74 -1.19 4.91
N PHE A 109 8.35 -2.30 4.28
CA PHE A 109 8.08 -2.33 2.84
C PHE A 109 6.90 -1.41 2.47
N SER A 110 5.86 -1.37 3.31
CA SER A 110 4.72 -0.46 3.15
C SER A 110 4.99 0.94 3.72
N TYR A 111 5.85 1.04 4.74
CA TYR A 111 6.18 2.27 5.46
C TYR A 111 7.71 2.52 5.51
N PRO A 112 8.33 3.00 4.42
CA PRO A 112 9.80 3.05 4.30
C PRO A 112 10.52 3.96 5.32
N LYS A 113 9.85 4.99 5.83
CA LYS A 113 10.39 5.94 6.82
C LYS A 113 10.12 5.49 8.27
N MET A 114 9.67 4.25 8.47
CA MET A 114 9.27 3.76 9.78
C MET A 114 10.49 3.50 10.64
N GLN A 115 10.57 4.21 11.76
CA GLN A 115 11.52 3.93 12.83
C GLN A 115 10.81 3.09 13.87
N SER A 116 10.92 1.77 13.73
CA SER A 116 10.34 0.82 14.68
C SER A 116 11.17 0.74 15.96
N PRO A 117 10.52 0.61 17.13
CA PRO A 117 11.21 0.17 18.33
C PRO A 117 11.64 -1.30 18.22
N SER A 118 12.56 -1.71 19.08
CA SER A 118 13.05 -3.09 19.20
C SER A 118 12.53 -3.75 20.46
N PHE A 119 12.13 -5.01 20.33
CA PHE A 119 11.59 -5.85 21.40
C PHE A 119 12.47 -7.08 21.58
N ILE A 120 13.07 -7.21 22.76
CA ILE A 120 14.01 -8.28 23.06
C ILE A 120 13.50 -9.07 24.25
N VAL A 121 13.24 -10.36 24.05
CA VAL A 121 12.88 -11.26 25.17
C VAL A 121 14.16 -11.73 25.84
N GLN A 122 14.43 -11.25 27.06
CA GLN A 122 15.66 -11.56 27.80
C GLN A 122 15.58 -12.93 28.48
N SER A 123 14.46 -13.22 29.11
CA SER A 123 14.21 -14.49 29.79
C SER A 123 12.74 -14.89 29.70
N GLU A 124 12.49 -16.20 29.70
CA GLU A 124 11.17 -16.80 29.62
C GLU A 124 10.99 -17.77 30.78
N ASP A 125 9.81 -17.75 31.39
CA ASP A 125 9.37 -18.64 32.46
C ASP A 125 7.99 -19.25 32.14
N ARG A 126 7.56 -20.23 32.95
CA ARG A 126 6.20 -20.81 32.85
C ARG A 126 5.08 -19.80 33.08
N ASN A 127 5.36 -18.75 33.84
CA ASN A 127 4.37 -17.75 34.23
C ASN A 127 4.57 -16.42 33.48
N GLY A 128 5.37 -16.39 32.41
CA GLY A 128 5.54 -15.21 31.57
C GLY A 128 6.96 -15.00 31.04
N CYS A 129 7.36 -13.74 30.85
CA CYS A 129 8.69 -13.40 30.32
C CYS A 129 9.15 -12.00 30.75
N ILE A 130 10.47 -11.76 30.64
CA ILE A 130 11.07 -10.43 30.76
C ILE A 130 11.31 -9.90 29.35
N LEU A 131 10.67 -8.78 29.03
CA LEU A 131 10.74 -8.12 27.73
C LEU A 131 11.45 -6.78 27.89
N ILE A 132 12.48 -6.57 27.08
CA ILE A 132 13.20 -5.32 26.99
C ILE A 132 12.68 -4.57 25.76
N TYR A 133 12.20 -3.36 25.99
CA TYR A 133 11.78 -2.42 24.96
C TYR A 133 12.86 -1.35 24.79
N ARG A 134 13.33 -1.17 23.55
CA ARG A 134 14.28 -0.12 23.19
C ARG A 134 13.70 0.76 22.10
N SER A 135 13.74 2.07 22.31
CA SER A 135 13.24 3.04 21.34
C SER A 135 14.05 4.32 21.36
N MET A 136 14.11 5.04 20.24
CA MET A 136 14.66 6.39 20.19
C MET A 136 13.70 7.42 20.82
N ARG A 137 12.42 7.05 21.00
CA ARG A 137 11.38 7.94 21.51
C ARG A 137 11.11 7.68 22.99
N THR A 138 11.00 8.76 23.76
CA THR A 138 10.67 8.73 25.19
C THR A 138 9.18 9.00 25.43
N GLY A 139 8.63 8.52 26.55
CA GLY A 139 7.24 8.78 26.95
C GLY A 139 6.17 7.86 26.33
N PHE A 140 6.57 6.77 25.68
CA PHE A 140 5.65 5.79 25.04
C PHE A 140 5.51 4.48 25.83
N THR A 141 5.96 4.43 27.07
CA THR A 141 5.97 3.24 27.93
C THR A 141 4.57 2.64 28.09
N TYR A 142 3.59 3.44 28.55
CA TYR A 142 2.20 3.01 28.73
C TYR A 142 1.47 2.74 27.41
N TYR A 143 1.87 3.42 26.33
CA TYR A 143 1.35 3.16 24.99
C TYR A 143 1.69 1.73 24.53
N VAL A 144 2.94 1.30 24.71
CA VAL A 144 3.37 -0.07 24.40
C VAL A 144 2.69 -1.10 25.30
N ILE A 145 2.52 -0.80 26.60
CA ILE A 145 1.78 -1.68 27.51
C ILE A 145 0.35 -1.92 27.00
N GLY A 146 -0.35 -0.85 26.59
CA GLY A 146 -1.70 -0.97 26.01
C GLY A 146 -1.75 -1.82 24.73
N GLN A 147 -0.74 -1.68 23.86
CA GLN A 147 -0.63 -2.52 22.66
C GLN A 147 -0.41 -3.99 23.01
N LEU A 148 0.52 -4.29 23.92
CA LEU A 148 0.88 -5.66 24.30
C LEU A 148 -0.30 -6.40 24.94
N VAL A 149 -1.03 -5.73 25.84
CA VAL A 149 -2.23 -6.27 26.50
C VAL A 149 -3.35 -6.51 25.48
N GLN A 150 -3.60 -5.54 24.59
CA GLN A 150 -4.66 -5.68 23.59
C GLN A 150 -4.34 -6.78 22.56
N CYS A 151 -3.08 -6.90 22.13
CA CYS A 151 -2.65 -7.99 21.25
C CYS A 151 -2.87 -9.37 21.89
N ALA A 152 -2.50 -9.51 23.18
CA ALA A 152 -2.69 -10.76 23.90
C ALA A 152 -4.17 -11.17 23.98
N ARG A 153 -5.04 -10.21 24.31
CA ARG A 153 -6.48 -10.41 24.42
C ARG A 153 -7.14 -10.71 23.07
N VAL A 154 -6.86 -9.93 22.03
CA VAL A 154 -7.57 -10.02 20.74
C VAL A 154 -7.09 -11.18 19.87
N PHE A 155 -5.79 -11.48 19.87
CA PHE A 155 -5.23 -12.48 18.96
C PHE A 155 -4.99 -13.84 19.61
N PHE A 156 -4.70 -13.88 20.91
CA PHE A 156 -4.29 -15.10 21.62
C PHE A 156 -5.25 -15.52 22.73
N ASP A 157 -6.26 -14.71 23.06
CA ASP A 157 -7.18 -14.94 24.18
C ASP A 157 -6.46 -15.17 25.52
N VAL A 158 -5.37 -14.41 25.75
CA VAL A 158 -4.56 -14.49 26.97
C VAL A 158 -4.67 -13.18 27.76
N SER A 159 -4.98 -13.30 29.05
CA SER A 159 -4.85 -12.19 30.00
C SER A 159 -3.38 -12.01 30.40
N VAL A 160 -2.83 -10.82 30.18
CA VAL A 160 -1.45 -10.49 30.49
C VAL A 160 -1.44 -9.31 31.44
N ASP A 161 -0.74 -9.46 32.56
CA ASP A 161 -0.42 -8.34 33.45
C ASP A 161 1.02 -7.91 33.19
N ILE A 162 1.26 -6.60 33.07
CA ILE A 162 2.58 -6.05 32.75
C ILE A 162 3.03 -5.11 33.86
N ALA A 163 4.17 -5.43 34.48
CA ALA A 163 4.82 -4.57 35.47
C ALA A 163 6.10 -3.95 34.86
N VAL A 164 6.32 -2.66 35.10
CA VAL A 164 7.55 -1.96 34.73
C VAL A 164 8.59 -2.22 35.82
N LEU A 165 9.71 -2.86 35.47
CA LEU A 165 10.81 -3.12 36.40
C LEU A 165 11.79 -1.95 36.43
N GLU A 166 12.25 -1.53 35.26
CA GLU A 166 13.25 -0.49 35.10
C GLU A 166 12.90 0.39 33.90
N GLU A 167 13.04 1.70 34.04
CA GLU A 167 12.88 2.68 32.96
C GLU A 167 14.10 3.60 32.95
N ILE A 168 14.92 3.44 31.91
CA ILE A 168 16.14 4.22 31.70
C ILE A 168 15.90 5.10 30.48
N SER A 169 15.87 6.42 30.70
CA SER A 169 15.76 7.41 29.63
C SER A 169 17.10 8.12 29.50
N SER A 170 17.82 7.83 28.41
CA SER A 170 19.10 8.48 28.06
C SER A 170 18.91 9.38 26.85
N GLU A 171 19.90 10.23 26.55
CA GLU A 171 19.91 11.05 25.31
C GLU A 171 19.90 10.19 24.03
N GLU A 172 20.44 8.96 24.10
CA GLU A 172 20.44 7.99 23.00
C GLU A 172 19.14 7.16 22.88
N GLY A 173 18.16 7.37 23.76
CA GLY A 173 16.85 6.72 23.70
C GLY A 173 16.33 6.20 25.03
N CYS A 174 15.18 5.53 24.96
CA CYS A 174 14.47 4.91 26.07
C CYS A 174 14.70 3.40 26.07
N HIS A 175 15.07 2.87 27.24
CA HIS A 175 15.20 1.46 27.53
C HIS A 175 14.28 1.11 28.70
N VAL A 176 13.30 0.25 28.47
CA VAL A 176 12.34 -0.16 29.50
C VAL A 176 12.31 -1.67 29.61
N THR A 177 12.44 -2.18 30.82
CA THR A 177 12.35 -3.60 31.13
C THR A 177 10.98 -3.89 31.73
N PHE A 178 10.20 -4.71 31.03
CA PHE A 178 8.88 -5.16 31.45
C PHE A 178 8.92 -6.60 31.98
N ARG A 179 8.21 -6.86 33.06
CA ARG A 179 7.82 -8.21 33.47
C ARG A 179 6.39 -8.46 33.02
N LEU A 180 6.23 -9.36 32.05
CA LEU A 180 4.91 -9.82 31.60
C LEU A 180 4.59 -11.10 32.34
N THR A 181 3.45 -11.13 33.04
CA THR A 181 2.92 -12.32 33.69
C THR A 181 1.71 -12.84 32.95
N PHE A 182 1.81 -14.07 32.44
CA PHE A 182 0.76 -14.75 31.68
C PHE A 182 0.96 -16.27 31.70
N ASP A 183 -0.10 -17.02 31.40
CA ASP A 183 -0.02 -18.48 31.33
C ASP A 183 0.79 -18.93 30.09
N ASN A 184 2.08 -19.17 30.28
CA ASN A 184 3.01 -19.51 29.21
C ASN A 184 3.04 -21.02 28.95
N ARG A 185 1.89 -21.59 28.55
CA ARG A 185 1.76 -23.03 28.24
C ARG A 185 2.72 -23.53 27.16
N GLY A 186 3.13 -22.65 26.25
CA GLY A 186 4.08 -22.95 25.18
C GLY A 186 5.54 -22.99 25.62
N TYR A 187 5.85 -22.60 26.87
CA TYR A 187 7.21 -22.61 27.38
C TYR A 187 7.65 -24.01 27.77
N VAL A 188 8.62 -24.51 27.02
CA VAL A 188 9.40 -25.69 27.39
C VAL A 188 10.61 -25.22 28.20
N PRO A 189 10.76 -25.60 29.48
CA PRO A 189 11.93 -25.23 30.24
C PRO A 189 13.19 -25.80 29.58
N PRO A 190 14.31 -25.06 29.57
CA PRO A 190 15.56 -25.48 28.94
C PRO A 190 16.15 -26.77 29.55
N ASN A 191 15.63 -27.23 30.70
CA ASN A 191 16.06 -28.43 31.42
C ASN A 191 15.19 -29.67 31.12
N GLY A 192 14.82 -29.89 29.86
CA GLY A 192 14.58 -31.24 29.32
C GLY A 192 13.47 -32.10 29.93
N ARG A 193 12.36 -31.51 30.41
CA ARG A 193 11.20 -32.31 30.92
C ARG A 193 9.82 -31.81 30.47
N GLY A 194 9.75 -31.00 29.42
CA GLY A 194 8.50 -30.47 28.89
C GLY A 194 8.33 -30.75 27.41
N SER A 195 7.83 -31.91 27.04
CA SER A 195 7.13 -32.18 25.77
C SER A 195 7.75 -31.65 24.46
N MET A 196 9.06 -31.86 24.26
CA MET A 196 9.46 -32.51 23.01
C MET A 196 9.43 -34.01 23.30
N MET A 197 8.88 -34.80 22.38
CA MET A 197 9.11 -36.25 22.35
C MET A 197 10.53 -36.56 22.83
N ASN A 198 10.69 -37.60 23.63
CA ASN A 198 11.94 -38.22 24.08
C ASN A 198 13.01 -38.29 22.97
N LEU A 199 13.66 -37.18 22.66
CA LEU A 199 14.88 -37.13 21.89
C LEU A 199 15.98 -36.97 22.93
N ASP A 200 16.39 -38.10 23.50
CA ASP A 200 17.69 -38.17 24.14
C ASP A 200 18.69 -37.72 23.07
N LEU A 201 19.22 -36.51 23.21
CA LEU A 201 20.17 -35.92 22.26
C LEU A 201 21.42 -36.81 22.11
N ALA A 202 21.70 -37.63 23.12
CA ALA A 202 22.71 -38.69 23.13
C ALA A 202 22.42 -39.87 22.18
N THR A 203 21.19 -40.02 21.70
CA THR A 203 20.78 -41.09 20.76
C THR A 203 21.06 -40.70 19.31
N TYR A 204 21.28 -39.41 19.03
CA TYR A 204 21.50 -38.92 17.68
C TYR A 204 22.99 -38.84 17.38
N PRO A 205 23.44 -39.35 16.22
CA PRO A 205 24.84 -39.26 15.83
C PRO A 205 25.23 -37.79 15.62
N GLU A 206 26.39 -37.42 16.17
CA GLU A 206 26.96 -36.09 15.99
C GLU A 206 27.19 -35.78 14.51
N VAL A 207 26.79 -34.58 14.08
CA VAL A 207 27.00 -34.12 12.71
C VAL A 207 28.40 -33.53 12.60
N LYS A 208 29.22 -34.09 11.70
CA LYS A 208 30.55 -33.55 11.40
C LYS A 208 30.44 -32.10 10.91
N SER A 209 31.38 -31.24 11.33
CA SER A 209 31.46 -29.83 10.90
C SER A 209 31.47 -29.68 9.37
N SER A 210 32.15 -30.59 8.66
CA SER A 210 32.16 -30.62 7.19
C SER A 210 30.78 -30.79 6.57
N THR A 211 29.88 -31.53 7.22
CA THR A 211 28.51 -31.73 6.75
C THR A 211 27.67 -30.48 7.02
N PHE A 212 27.89 -29.80 8.16
CA PHE A 212 27.24 -28.53 8.47
C PHE A 212 27.54 -27.46 7.42
N PHE A 213 28.82 -27.25 7.05
CA PHE A 213 29.21 -26.28 6.02
C PHE A 213 28.74 -26.65 4.61
N LYS A 214 28.47 -27.94 4.35
CA LYS A 214 27.84 -28.39 3.09
C LYS A 214 26.34 -28.10 3.05
N ILE A 215 25.65 -28.24 4.19
CA ILE A 215 24.23 -27.91 4.30
C ILE A 215 24.03 -26.40 4.27
N PHE A 216 24.94 -25.63 4.87
CA PHE A 216 24.89 -24.17 4.92
C PHE A 216 26.10 -23.57 4.17
N PRO A 217 26.06 -23.49 2.83
CA PRO A 217 27.17 -22.99 2.02
C PRO A 217 27.43 -21.49 2.22
N PHE A 218 26.41 -20.74 2.63
CA PHE A 218 26.47 -19.34 3.02
C PHE A 218 26.36 -19.22 4.55
N CYS A 219 27.45 -19.50 5.26
CA CYS A 219 27.50 -19.26 6.70
C CYS A 219 28.87 -18.73 7.14
N VAL A 220 28.86 -17.96 8.24
CA VAL A 220 30.06 -17.48 8.94
C VAL A 220 29.96 -17.88 10.39
N VAL A 221 30.98 -18.54 10.91
CA VAL A 221 31.06 -18.92 12.32
C VAL A 221 32.18 -18.12 12.98
N PHE A 222 31.87 -17.43 14.07
CA PHE A 222 32.82 -16.60 14.81
C PHE A 222 32.72 -16.79 16.33
N ASN A 223 33.83 -16.56 17.02
CA ASN A 223 33.93 -16.72 18.48
C ASN A 223 33.49 -15.47 19.25
N SER A 224 33.56 -15.55 20.59
CA SER A 224 33.28 -14.45 21.51
C SER A 224 34.15 -13.20 21.29
N HIS A 225 35.34 -13.36 20.70
CA HIS A 225 36.24 -12.27 20.32
C HIS A 225 35.98 -11.73 18.92
N MET A 226 34.84 -12.06 18.30
CA MET A 226 34.45 -11.63 16.95
C MET A 226 35.44 -12.06 15.86
N ARG A 227 36.17 -13.17 16.06
CA ARG A 227 37.08 -13.75 15.05
C ARG A 227 36.43 -14.91 14.32
N ILE A 228 36.59 -14.94 13.00
CA ILE A 228 36.03 -15.99 12.14
C ILE A 228 36.79 -17.30 12.38
N ILE A 229 36.07 -18.34 12.79
CA ILE A 229 36.57 -19.72 12.98
C ILE A 229 36.30 -20.56 11.73
N GLY A 230 35.19 -20.33 11.05
CA GLY A 230 34.77 -21.12 9.89
C GLY A 230 33.88 -20.34 8.94
N CYS A 231 33.95 -20.71 7.66
CA CYS A 231 33.21 -20.08 6.58
C CYS A 231 32.73 -21.16 5.61
N GLY A 232 31.51 -21.03 5.09
CA GLY A 232 31.00 -21.89 4.03
C GLY A 232 31.73 -21.66 2.71
N SER A 233 31.82 -22.70 1.87
CA SER A 233 32.59 -22.67 0.62
C SER A 233 32.08 -21.65 -0.37
N SER A 234 30.76 -21.56 -0.56
CA SER A 234 30.16 -20.64 -1.54
C SER A 234 30.23 -19.19 -1.07
N LEU A 235 30.28 -18.95 0.25
CA LEU A 235 30.55 -17.61 0.77
C LEU A 235 31.99 -17.17 0.46
N THR A 236 32.98 -18.05 0.63
CA THR A 236 34.36 -17.74 0.24
C THR A 236 34.47 -17.42 -1.25
N SER A 237 33.81 -18.22 -2.11
CA SER A 237 33.73 -17.96 -3.56
C SER A 237 33.05 -16.62 -3.88
N LEU A 238 31.93 -16.32 -3.21
CA LEU A 238 31.26 -15.03 -3.35
C LEU A 238 32.22 -13.89 -2.99
N LEU A 239 32.91 -14.00 -1.86
CA LEU A 239 33.74 -12.92 -1.32
C LEU A 239 35.04 -12.71 -2.10
N LYS A 240 35.54 -13.71 -2.84
CA LYS A 240 36.82 -13.67 -3.57
C LYS A 240 38.01 -13.31 -2.66
N SER A 241 37.94 -13.71 -1.39
CA SER A 241 38.98 -13.51 -0.39
C SER A 241 39.45 -14.86 0.11
N GLU A 242 40.74 -15.16 -0.08
CA GLU A 242 41.31 -16.47 0.26
C GLU A 242 41.55 -16.64 1.77
N ASP A 243 41.77 -15.55 2.51
CA ASP A 243 42.12 -15.57 3.95
C ASP A 243 41.06 -14.92 4.85
N LEU A 244 39.88 -15.54 4.98
CA LEU A 244 38.83 -15.07 5.89
C LEU A 244 39.01 -15.56 7.34
N LEU A 245 39.76 -16.65 7.54
CA LEU A 245 39.91 -17.30 8.83
C LEU A 245 40.83 -16.46 9.75
N GLY A 246 40.40 -16.29 11.00
CA GLY A 246 41.16 -15.56 12.02
C GLY A 246 41.02 -14.03 11.99
N ARG A 247 40.45 -13.46 10.93
CA ARG A 247 40.15 -12.01 10.85
C ARG A 247 38.97 -11.63 11.74
N THR A 248 38.95 -10.37 12.16
CA THR A 248 37.85 -9.79 12.93
C THR A 248 36.66 -9.51 12.01
N VAL A 249 35.48 -10.02 12.35
CA VAL A 249 34.25 -9.83 11.54
C VAL A 249 33.90 -8.35 11.41
N THR A 250 34.14 -7.55 12.45
CA THR A 250 33.84 -6.11 12.50
C THR A 250 34.60 -5.29 11.47
N GLU A 251 35.77 -5.74 11.03
CA GLU A 251 36.57 -5.06 10.00
C GLU A 251 36.00 -5.33 8.59
N LEU A 252 35.52 -6.55 8.38
CA LEU A 252 35.05 -7.06 7.09
C LEU A 252 33.59 -6.71 6.80
N VAL A 253 32.79 -6.57 7.86
CA VAL A 253 31.33 -6.43 7.75
C VAL A 253 30.87 -5.14 8.39
N SER A 254 30.02 -4.42 7.66
CA SER A 254 29.22 -3.33 8.21
C SER A 254 27.82 -3.85 8.51
N LEU A 255 27.40 -3.73 9.78
CA LEU A 255 26.03 -4.04 10.17
C LEU A 255 25.09 -2.95 9.63
N ARG A 256 24.13 -3.33 8.79
CA ARG A 256 23.08 -2.43 8.30
C ARG A 256 21.82 -2.53 9.14
N ARG A 257 21.43 -3.76 9.51
CA ARG A 257 20.30 -4.03 10.40
C ARG A 257 20.58 -5.20 11.33
N PRO A 258 20.14 -5.15 12.59
CA PRO A 258 19.49 -4.02 13.27
C PRO A 258 20.46 -2.85 13.51
N LEU A 259 19.95 -1.65 13.80
CA LEU A 259 20.74 -0.43 14.07
C LEU A 259 21.32 -0.47 15.50
N VAL A 260 22.17 -1.45 15.74
CA VAL A 260 22.81 -1.71 17.03
C VAL A 260 24.29 -1.90 16.78
N ASP A 261 25.14 -1.54 17.75
CA ASP A 261 26.56 -1.80 17.62
C ASP A 261 26.83 -3.30 17.53
N PHE A 262 27.68 -3.67 16.58
CA PHE A 262 28.04 -5.05 16.30
C PHE A 262 28.99 -5.60 17.37
N THR A 263 28.42 -5.94 18.53
CA THR A 263 29.12 -6.51 19.69
C THR A 263 28.56 -7.88 20.06
N TRP A 264 29.37 -8.72 20.70
CA TRP A 264 28.97 -10.06 21.12
C TRP A 264 27.71 -10.07 22.00
N ASN A 265 27.65 -9.17 22.98
CA ASN A 265 26.53 -9.09 23.93
C ASN A 265 25.21 -8.73 23.22
N ASN A 266 25.28 -7.78 22.27
CA ASN A 266 24.12 -7.38 21.49
C ASN A 266 23.62 -8.51 20.59
N ILE A 267 24.54 -9.23 19.93
CA ILE A 267 24.20 -10.37 19.06
C ILE A 267 23.61 -11.53 19.88
N MET A 268 24.13 -11.77 21.09
CA MET A 268 23.59 -12.75 22.02
C MET A 268 22.13 -12.49 22.41
N CYS A 269 21.78 -11.23 22.63
CA CYS A 269 20.41 -10.83 22.94
C CYS A 269 19.48 -10.94 21.71
N LEU A 270 20.00 -10.69 20.51
CA LEU A 270 19.23 -10.54 19.28
C LEU A 270 19.17 -11.81 18.40
N GLN A 271 19.37 -13.00 18.97
CA GLN A 271 19.40 -14.27 18.21
C GLN A 271 18.17 -14.53 17.34
N ARG A 272 17.00 -14.00 17.73
CA ARG A 272 15.73 -14.21 17.01
C ARG A 272 15.43 -13.15 15.94
N VAL A 273 16.26 -12.10 15.85
CA VAL A 273 16.11 -11.01 14.87
C VAL A 273 16.91 -11.32 13.61
N ILE A 274 16.38 -10.89 12.46
CA ILE A 274 17.07 -10.98 11.17
C ILE A 274 18.14 -9.89 11.06
N PHE A 275 19.36 -10.29 10.72
CA PHE A 275 20.49 -9.40 10.47
C PHE A 275 20.69 -9.17 8.97
N GLU A 276 20.93 -7.91 8.59
CA GLU A 276 21.41 -7.52 7.26
C GLU A 276 22.83 -6.98 7.39
N LEU A 277 23.77 -7.70 6.79
CA LEU A 277 25.19 -7.41 6.81
C LEU A 277 25.64 -6.96 5.42
N GLU A 278 26.37 -5.85 5.35
CA GLU A 278 27.05 -5.39 4.14
C GLU A 278 28.52 -5.83 4.21
N TRP A 279 28.94 -6.66 3.27
CA TRP A 279 30.33 -7.07 3.18
C TRP A 279 31.15 -5.98 2.48
N ARG A 280 32.21 -5.50 3.13
CA ARG A 280 33.13 -4.51 2.55
C ARG A 280 34.09 -5.22 1.60
N ASN A 281 34.13 -4.77 0.35
CA ASN A 281 35.12 -5.28 -0.60
C ASN A 281 36.49 -4.63 -0.29
N GLU A 282 37.50 -5.44 0.05
CA GLU A 282 38.91 -4.99 0.10
C GLU A 282 39.45 -4.66 -1.30
N SER A 283 38.75 -5.02 -2.37
CA SER A 283 39.11 -4.78 -3.77
C SER A 283 38.69 -3.41 -4.32
N ALA A 284 38.24 -2.48 -3.48
CA ALA A 284 38.30 -1.05 -3.81
C ALA A 284 39.65 -0.50 -3.34
N GLY A 285 40.69 -0.69 -4.15
CA GLY A 285 41.96 0.01 -3.94
C GLY A 285 41.74 1.53 -3.81
N PRO A 286 42.65 2.26 -3.13
CA PRO A 286 42.48 3.69 -2.96
C PRO A 286 42.43 4.36 -4.34
N VAL A 287 41.30 5.00 -4.64
CA VAL A 287 41.14 5.85 -5.83
C VAL A 287 42.16 6.98 -5.68
N ARG A 288 43.33 6.83 -6.30
CA ARG A 288 44.20 7.95 -6.60
C ARG A 288 43.40 8.88 -7.49
N SER A 289 43.08 10.06 -6.96
CA SER A 289 42.49 11.16 -7.71
C SER A 289 43.48 11.58 -8.80
N SER A 290 43.37 10.99 -9.98
CA SER A 290 43.89 11.57 -11.21
C SER A 290 42.73 12.22 -11.94
N THR A 291 42.83 13.53 -12.00
CA THR A 291 42.01 14.52 -12.70
C THR A 291 41.66 14.19 -14.15
N LEU A 292 40.46 14.65 -14.53
CA LEU A 292 39.94 15.04 -15.86
C LEU A 292 39.25 13.98 -16.73
N GLY A 293 37.93 14.19 -16.88
CA GLY A 293 37.18 14.02 -18.13
C GLY A 293 36.68 12.62 -18.48
N ASP A 294 35.47 12.27 -18.05
CA ASP A 294 34.29 12.09 -18.92
C ASP A 294 33.15 11.42 -18.11
N GLY A 295 31.90 11.80 -18.38
CA GLY A 295 30.72 11.46 -17.59
C GLY A 295 30.25 10.01 -17.77
N GLN A 296 31.05 9.03 -17.37
CA GLN A 296 30.61 7.65 -17.19
C GLN A 296 30.53 7.31 -15.72
N SER A 297 29.31 7.07 -15.24
CA SER A 297 29.00 6.51 -13.93
C SER A 297 29.90 5.31 -13.67
N VAL A 298 30.92 5.49 -12.83
CA VAL A 298 31.73 4.40 -12.27
C VAL A 298 30.75 3.41 -11.65
N LYS A 299 30.62 2.22 -12.25
CA LYS A 299 29.84 1.12 -11.69
C LYS A 299 30.53 0.72 -10.38
N ASN A 300 30.14 1.38 -9.29
CA ASN A 300 30.44 0.92 -7.93
C ASN A 300 30.08 -0.56 -7.90
N GLY A 301 31.06 -1.44 -7.65
CA GLY A 301 30.81 -2.86 -7.52
C GLY A 301 29.64 -3.04 -6.57
N LYS A 302 28.57 -3.71 -7.04
CA LYS A 302 27.33 -3.86 -6.28
C LYS A 302 27.67 -4.35 -4.87
N ARG A 303 27.22 -3.59 -3.88
CA ARG A 303 27.41 -3.90 -2.46
C ARG A 303 26.84 -5.28 -2.17
N ARG A 304 27.62 -6.16 -1.55
CA ARG A 304 27.22 -7.53 -1.26
C ARG A 304 26.48 -7.55 0.06
N LEU A 305 25.16 -7.66 -0.02
CA LEU A 305 24.28 -7.71 1.14
C LEU A 305 23.95 -9.16 1.47
N LEU A 306 24.16 -9.54 2.73
CA LEU A 306 23.85 -10.85 3.27
C LEU A 306 22.74 -10.68 4.31
N ARG A 307 21.63 -11.41 4.14
CA ARG A 307 20.52 -11.42 5.09
C ARG A 307 20.45 -12.77 5.78
N GLY A 308 20.33 -12.80 7.09
CA GLY A 308 20.40 -14.05 7.83
C GLY A 308 20.06 -13.95 9.30
N GLN A 309 20.13 -15.08 10.00
CA GLN A 309 19.91 -15.16 11.44
C GLN A 309 21.21 -15.55 12.15
N MET A 310 21.43 -15.00 13.33
CA MET A 310 22.52 -15.37 14.24
C MET A 310 22.05 -16.48 15.19
N LYS A 311 22.74 -17.62 15.21
CA LYS A 311 22.46 -18.73 16.15
C LYS A 311 23.66 -19.07 17.00
N PHE A 312 23.46 -19.12 18.31
CA PHE A 312 24.51 -19.54 19.22
C PHE A 312 24.56 -21.07 19.32
N ILE A 313 25.71 -21.66 19.01
CA ILE A 313 25.96 -23.09 19.14
C ILE A 313 26.75 -23.31 20.42
N LYS A 314 26.11 -23.92 21.42
CA LYS A 314 26.70 -24.14 22.77
C LYS A 314 27.98 -24.96 22.70
N ASP A 315 27.99 -26.03 21.90
CA ASP A 315 29.11 -26.98 21.81
C ASP A 315 30.38 -26.34 21.24
N TRP A 316 30.22 -25.35 20.34
CA TRP A 316 31.33 -24.63 19.73
C TRP A 316 31.69 -23.36 20.49
N ASN A 317 30.85 -22.94 21.45
CA ASN A 317 30.88 -21.62 22.06
C ASN A 317 31.06 -20.49 21.03
N ALA A 318 30.33 -20.62 19.92
CA ALA A 318 30.48 -19.76 18.75
C ALA A 318 29.10 -19.35 18.21
N MET A 319 29.08 -18.18 17.58
CA MET A 319 27.93 -17.68 16.84
C MET A 319 28.03 -18.11 15.37
N ALA A 320 27.01 -18.77 14.88
CA ALA A 320 26.83 -19.08 13.47
C ALA A 320 25.85 -18.08 12.84
N PHE A 321 26.34 -17.27 11.91
CA PHE A 321 25.51 -16.47 11.03
C PHE A 321 25.09 -17.33 9.83
N LEU A 322 23.83 -17.74 9.81
CA LEU A 322 23.22 -18.46 8.70
C LEU A 322 22.62 -17.43 7.75
N CYS A 323 23.21 -17.25 6.58
CA CYS A 323 22.85 -16.16 5.70
C CYS A 323 22.54 -16.61 4.29
N THR A 324 21.81 -15.74 3.60
CA THR A 324 21.48 -15.86 2.20
C THR A 324 21.86 -14.55 1.54
N PRO A 325 22.63 -14.56 0.43
CA PRO A 325 22.94 -13.35 -0.30
C PRO A 325 21.66 -12.77 -0.92
N LEU A 326 21.46 -11.46 -0.78
CA LEU A 326 20.34 -10.76 -1.40
C LEU A 326 20.66 -10.53 -2.88
N LEU A 327 20.28 -11.49 -3.72
CA LEU A 327 20.42 -11.45 -5.17
C LEU A 327 19.03 -11.16 -5.77
N GLY A 328 18.93 -10.09 -6.57
CA GLY A 328 17.66 -9.71 -7.22
C GLY A 328 17.42 -10.48 -8.50
N ASP A 329 18.42 -10.48 -9.39
CA ASP A 329 18.31 -11.01 -10.75
C ASP A 329 19.42 -12.02 -11.07
N LEU A 330 19.22 -12.80 -12.13
CA LEU A 330 20.23 -13.73 -12.66
C LEU A 330 21.52 -13.01 -13.07
N ASP A 331 21.41 -11.79 -13.59
CA ASP A 331 22.57 -10.95 -13.93
C ASP A 331 23.40 -10.58 -12.71
N ASP A 332 22.75 -10.43 -11.56
CA ASP A 332 23.42 -10.12 -10.30
C ASP A 332 24.14 -11.34 -9.74
N MET A 333 23.59 -12.53 -9.94
CA MET A 333 24.28 -13.78 -9.64
C MET A 333 25.56 -13.94 -10.46
N LEU A 334 25.49 -13.66 -11.77
CA LEU A 334 26.63 -13.72 -12.68
C LEU A 334 27.73 -12.71 -12.28
N GLN A 335 27.34 -11.47 -11.94
CA GLN A 335 28.29 -10.46 -11.45
C GLN A 335 28.91 -10.82 -10.10
N ALA A 336 28.11 -11.42 -9.21
CA ALA A 336 28.56 -11.89 -7.91
C ALA A 336 29.48 -13.11 -8.02
N GLY A 337 29.36 -13.89 -9.11
CA GLY A 337 30.08 -15.15 -9.30
C GLY A 337 29.46 -16.32 -8.53
N VAL A 338 28.16 -16.23 -8.21
CA VAL A 338 27.39 -17.28 -7.52
C VAL A 338 26.56 -18.04 -8.53
N TYR A 339 26.55 -19.36 -8.44
CA TYR A 339 25.76 -20.20 -9.33
C TYR A 339 24.50 -20.73 -8.64
N LEU A 340 23.52 -21.15 -9.43
CA LEU A 340 22.30 -21.77 -8.92
C LEU A 340 22.59 -23.06 -8.11
N HIS A 341 23.73 -23.70 -8.37
CA HIS A 341 24.21 -24.87 -7.62
C HIS A 341 24.64 -24.53 -6.20
N ASP A 342 25.15 -23.31 -5.96
CA ASP A 342 25.57 -22.85 -4.64
C ASP A 342 24.38 -22.55 -3.72
N LEU A 343 23.20 -22.30 -4.30
CA LEU A 343 21.98 -22.03 -3.55
C LEU A 343 21.34 -23.33 -3.06
N ASN A 344 20.93 -23.33 -1.80
CA ASN A 344 20.26 -24.47 -1.18
C ASN A 344 18.88 -24.74 -1.81
N MET A 345 18.53 -26.02 -1.94
CA MET A 345 17.21 -26.45 -2.43
C MET A 345 16.09 -26.35 -1.39
N PHE A 346 16.43 -26.37 -0.10
CA PHE A 346 15.48 -26.28 0.99
C PHE A 346 15.22 -24.85 1.46
N ASP A 347 15.97 -23.88 0.91
CA ASP A 347 15.78 -22.46 1.17
C ASP A 347 15.03 -21.82 -0.01
N ASN A 348 14.32 -20.74 0.26
CA ASN A 348 13.56 -19.99 -0.73
C ASN A 348 14.45 -19.12 -1.64
N SER A 349 15.76 -19.08 -1.41
CA SER A 349 16.71 -18.26 -2.17
C SER A 349 16.76 -18.62 -3.65
N ARG A 350 16.76 -19.93 -3.97
CA ARG A 350 16.71 -20.42 -5.34
C ARG A 350 15.42 -20.00 -6.03
N ASP A 351 14.29 -20.19 -5.34
CA ASP A 351 12.98 -19.83 -5.87
C ASP A 351 12.82 -18.32 -6.00
N LEU A 352 13.43 -17.52 -5.11
CA LEU A 352 13.36 -16.06 -5.17
C LEU A 352 14.00 -15.50 -6.44
N VAL A 353 15.20 -15.97 -6.78
CA VAL A 353 15.89 -15.57 -8.02
C VAL A 353 15.07 -15.99 -9.24
N MET A 354 14.55 -17.22 -9.24
CA MET A 354 13.73 -17.73 -10.36
C MET A 354 12.38 -17.01 -10.45
N THR A 355 11.80 -16.60 -9.32
CA THR A 355 10.53 -15.86 -9.27
C THR A 355 10.72 -14.43 -9.75
N GLY A 356 11.91 -13.84 -9.60
CA GLY A 356 12.22 -12.50 -10.13
C GLY A 356 11.94 -12.40 -11.63
N THR A 357 12.39 -13.38 -12.40
CA THR A 357 12.13 -13.44 -13.86
C THR A 357 10.66 -13.72 -14.16
N GLN A 358 10.00 -14.61 -13.41
CA GLN A 358 8.57 -14.89 -13.57
C GLN A 358 7.70 -13.66 -13.31
N ARG A 359 7.95 -12.93 -12.20
CA ARG A 359 7.21 -11.71 -11.87
C ARG A 359 7.42 -10.61 -12.90
N ALA A 360 8.62 -10.50 -13.47
CA ALA A 360 8.87 -9.55 -14.54
C ALA A 360 8.00 -9.87 -15.77
N SER A 361 7.92 -11.15 -16.17
CA SER A 361 7.04 -11.59 -17.26
C SER A 361 5.55 -11.41 -16.93
N ASP A 362 5.11 -11.72 -15.71
CA ASP A 362 3.72 -11.50 -15.28
C ASP A 362 3.34 -10.02 -15.28
N LEU A 363 4.26 -9.15 -14.84
CA LEU A 363 4.07 -7.70 -14.86
C LEU A 363 3.96 -7.19 -16.29
N GLU A 364 4.85 -7.65 -17.18
CA GLU A 364 4.84 -7.33 -18.61
C GLU A 364 3.50 -7.74 -19.25
N TYR A 365 3.06 -8.97 -19.00
CA TYR A 365 1.76 -9.47 -19.44
C TYR A 365 0.59 -8.63 -18.89
N SER A 366 0.62 -8.25 -17.60
CA SER A 366 -0.40 -7.38 -17.01
C SER A 366 -0.39 -5.98 -17.63
N MET A 367 0.78 -5.44 -17.97
CA MET A 367 0.92 -4.16 -18.67
C MET A 367 0.35 -4.22 -20.08
N GLU A 368 0.63 -5.26 -20.85
CA GLU A 368 0.00 -5.49 -22.15
C GLU A 368 -1.53 -5.55 -22.04
N LYS A 369 -2.05 -6.25 -21.03
CA LYS A 369 -3.50 -6.31 -20.79
C LYS A 369 -4.09 -4.93 -20.46
N GLN A 370 -3.42 -4.14 -19.63
CA GLN A 370 -3.86 -2.78 -19.29
C GLN A 370 -3.85 -1.85 -20.51
N THR A 371 -2.82 -1.94 -21.35
CA THR A 371 -2.76 -1.13 -22.58
C THR A 371 -3.83 -1.54 -23.59
N ALA A 372 -4.11 -2.84 -23.74
CA ALA A 372 -5.20 -3.33 -24.57
C ALA A 372 -6.57 -2.85 -24.06
N TRP A 373 -6.78 -2.90 -22.74
CA TRP A 373 -8.00 -2.38 -22.11
C TRP A 373 -8.14 -0.87 -22.29
N SER A 374 -7.06 -0.10 -22.14
CA SER A 374 -7.05 1.35 -22.39
C SER A 374 -7.45 1.67 -23.83
N LYS A 375 -6.92 0.93 -24.81
CA LYS A 375 -7.31 1.08 -26.23
C LYS A 375 -8.80 0.78 -26.46
N GLN A 376 -9.32 -0.26 -25.81
CA GLN A 376 -10.76 -0.55 -25.88
C GLN A 376 -11.60 0.57 -25.28
N ILE A 377 -11.18 1.14 -24.15
CA ILE A 377 -11.86 2.31 -23.55
C ILE A 377 -11.82 3.49 -24.52
N GLU A 378 -10.67 3.81 -25.12
CA GLU A 378 -10.54 4.89 -26.10
C GLU A 378 -11.48 4.69 -27.30
N ASP A 379 -11.56 3.47 -27.85
CA ASP A 379 -12.50 3.14 -28.92
C ASP A 379 -13.96 3.33 -28.48
N THR A 380 -14.31 2.94 -27.25
CA THR A 380 -15.66 3.14 -26.72
C THR A 380 -15.98 4.61 -26.50
N LEU A 381 -15.02 5.40 -26.03
CA LEU A 381 -15.16 6.86 -25.88
C LEU A 381 -15.34 7.52 -27.24
N PHE A 382 -14.56 7.13 -28.24
CA PHE A 382 -14.69 7.65 -29.60
C PHE A 382 -16.07 7.34 -30.20
N ARG A 383 -16.57 6.11 -30.01
CA ARG A 383 -17.93 5.74 -30.44
C ARG A 383 -19.01 6.53 -29.70
N LEU A 384 -18.82 6.76 -28.40
CA LEU A 384 -19.73 7.55 -27.58
C LEU A 384 -19.76 9.01 -28.03
N ASP A 385 -18.61 9.62 -28.31
CA ASP A 385 -18.53 10.99 -28.82
C ASP A 385 -19.18 11.12 -30.19
N LYS A 386 -18.96 10.16 -31.09
CA LYS A 386 -19.65 10.13 -32.39
C LYS A 386 -21.17 10.04 -32.24
N ALA A 387 -21.65 9.15 -31.37
CA ALA A 387 -23.08 9.01 -31.09
C ALA A 387 -23.65 10.29 -30.46
N ARG A 388 -22.88 10.96 -29.59
CA ARG A 388 -23.23 12.25 -29.02
C ARG A 388 -23.35 13.33 -30.09
N GLU A 389 -22.38 13.44 -31.00
CA GLU A 389 -22.45 14.39 -32.12
C GLU A 389 -23.67 14.15 -33.02
N GLU A 390 -23.97 12.89 -33.34
CA GLU A 390 -25.14 12.52 -34.14
C GLU A 390 -26.43 12.92 -33.42
N SER A 391 -26.53 12.64 -32.11
CA SER A 391 -27.63 13.10 -31.26
C SER A 391 -27.76 14.62 -31.25
N GLU A 392 -26.64 15.36 -31.16
CA GLU A 392 -26.66 16.82 -31.18
C GLU A 392 -27.11 17.39 -32.52
N LYS A 393 -26.71 16.78 -33.64
CA LYS A 393 -27.17 17.15 -34.99
C LYS A 393 -28.68 16.95 -35.13
N LEU A 394 -29.20 15.85 -34.59
CA LEU A 394 -30.64 15.57 -34.55
C LEU A 394 -31.41 16.58 -33.70
N ILE A 395 -30.92 16.93 -32.51
CA ILE A 395 -31.58 17.93 -31.66
C ILE A 395 -31.58 19.31 -32.35
N ASN A 396 -30.47 19.70 -32.96
CA ASN A 396 -30.33 20.98 -33.66
C ASN A 396 -31.08 21.06 -35.00
N SER A 397 -31.47 19.93 -35.60
CA SER A 397 -32.34 19.91 -36.79
C SER A 397 -33.82 20.07 -36.43
N MET A 398 -34.21 19.64 -35.23
CA MET A 398 -35.59 19.73 -34.72
C MET A 398 -35.87 21.04 -33.97
N LEU A 399 -34.85 21.62 -33.33
CA LEU A 399 -34.95 22.81 -32.48
C LEU A 399 -33.86 23.83 -32.84
N THR A 400 -34.15 25.12 -32.70
CA THR A 400 -33.15 26.18 -32.84
C THR A 400 -32.05 25.99 -31.78
N LYS A 401 -30.76 26.18 -32.15
CA LYS A 401 -29.59 26.00 -31.26
C LYS A 401 -29.76 26.63 -29.87
N SER A 402 -30.32 27.84 -29.81
CA SER A 402 -30.59 28.55 -28.54
C SER A 402 -31.52 27.80 -27.58
N ILE A 403 -32.50 27.06 -28.09
CA ILE A 403 -33.44 26.27 -27.29
C ILE A 403 -32.79 24.92 -26.91
N ALA A 404 -32.06 24.30 -27.84
CA ALA A 404 -31.34 23.05 -27.61
C ALA A 404 -30.28 23.19 -26.50
N ASP A 405 -29.50 24.27 -26.51
CA ASP A 405 -28.44 24.50 -25.51
C ASP A 405 -29.00 24.75 -24.10
N ARG A 406 -30.22 25.30 -23.99
CA ARG A 406 -30.91 25.48 -22.70
C ARG A 406 -31.42 24.16 -22.13
N LEU A 407 -32.00 23.30 -22.97
CA LEU A 407 -32.39 21.94 -22.58
C LEU A 407 -31.19 21.09 -22.18
N LYS A 408 -30.05 21.23 -22.85
CA LYS A 408 -28.80 20.53 -22.49
C LYS A 408 -28.23 20.95 -21.13
N ARG A 409 -28.42 22.21 -20.73
CA ARG A 409 -28.01 22.70 -19.41
C ARG A 409 -28.92 22.22 -18.27
N GLY A 410 -30.02 21.54 -18.59
CA GLY A 410 -31.00 21.10 -17.61
C GLY A 410 -31.95 22.21 -17.15
N ASP A 411 -32.12 23.28 -17.93
CA ASP A 411 -33.07 24.35 -17.62
C ASP A 411 -34.51 23.81 -17.55
N ASP A 412 -35.31 24.34 -16.63
CA ASP A 412 -36.68 23.87 -16.39
C ASP A 412 -37.53 23.95 -17.69
N PRO A 413 -38.25 22.87 -18.07
CA PRO A 413 -38.95 22.78 -19.35
C PRO A 413 -39.99 23.89 -19.57
N LEU A 414 -40.59 24.41 -18.50
CA LEU A 414 -41.63 25.43 -18.54
C LEU A 414 -41.10 26.78 -18.99
N THR A 415 -39.93 27.19 -18.47
CA THR A 415 -39.22 28.41 -18.90
C THR A 415 -38.78 28.35 -20.36
N THR A 416 -38.37 27.17 -20.82
CA THR A 416 -37.94 26.95 -22.20
C THR A 416 -39.12 26.97 -23.18
N LEU A 417 -40.29 26.45 -22.76
CA LEU A 417 -41.56 26.52 -23.48
C LEU A 417 -42.07 27.96 -23.61
N ALA A 418 -41.96 28.76 -22.55
CA ALA A 418 -42.32 30.18 -22.58
C ALA A 418 -41.45 30.97 -23.57
N PHE A 419 -40.14 30.70 -23.58
CA PHE A 419 -39.20 31.29 -24.54
C PHE A 419 -39.50 30.87 -26.00
N MET A 420 -39.84 29.61 -26.24
CA MET A 420 -40.26 29.14 -27.57
C MET A 420 -41.55 29.81 -28.04
N ARG A 421 -42.54 30.01 -27.16
CA ARG A 421 -43.76 30.77 -27.49
C ARG A 421 -43.48 32.22 -27.82
N ALA A 422 -42.58 32.87 -27.07
CA ALA A 422 -42.17 34.24 -27.33
C ALA A 422 -41.51 34.40 -28.71
N LEU A 423 -40.61 33.47 -29.09
CA LEU A 423 -40.00 33.45 -30.42
C LEU A 423 -41.02 33.20 -31.55
N LYS A 424 -41.94 32.25 -31.37
CA LYS A 424 -42.99 31.96 -32.37
C LYS A 424 -43.90 33.15 -32.65
N SER A 425 -44.16 34.01 -31.67
CA SER A 425 -45.04 35.18 -31.84
C SER A 425 -44.48 36.28 -32.76
N ARG A 426 -43.16 36.32 -33.00
CA ARG A 426 -42.51 37.38 -33.79
C ARG A 426 -42.32 37.05 -35.28
N GLU A 427 -42.16 35.79 -35.67
CA GLU A 427 -41.84 35.41 -37.06
C GLU A 427 -42.99 34.75 -37.85
N PHE A 428 -43.95 34.09 -37.18
CA PHE A 428 -44.99 33.31 -37.87
C PHE A 428 -46.07 34.14 -38.57
N SER A 429 -46.27 35.40 -38.17
CA SER A 429 -47.23 36.31 -38.79
C SER A 429 -46.83 36.73 -40.21
N LEU A 430 -45.53 36.71 -40.54
CA LEU A 430 -45.02 37.17 -41.84
C LEU A 430 -44.88 36.02 -42.87
N LEU A 431 -44.41 34.84 -42.46
CA LEU A 431 -44.16 33.73 -43.40
C LEU A 431 -45.43 32.95 -43.81
N SER A 432 -46.43 32.83 -42.94
CA SER A 432 -47.66 32.08 -43.27
C SER A 432 -48.52 32.79 -44.32
N ILE A 433 -48.54 34.14 -44.29
CA ILE A 433 -49.23 34.98 -45.26
C ILE A 433 -48.53 34.89 -46.63
N ASP A 434 -47.19 34.91 -46.65
CA ASP A 434 -46.42 34.94 -47.88
C ASP A 434 -46.32 33.57 -48.58
N LEU A 435 -46.26 32.48 -47.81
CA LEU A 435 -46.28 31.11 -48.35
C LEU A 435 -47.67 30.73 -48.88
N ALA A 436 -48.75 31.11 -48.18
CA ALA A 436 -50.11 30.90 -48.67
C ALA A 436 -50.37 31.70 -49.95
N ARG A 437 -49.85 32.93 -50.05
CA ARG A 437 -49.97 33.78 -51.24
C ARG A 437 -49.18 33.20 -52.43
N LYS A 438 -47.92 32.82 -52.23
CA LYS A 438 -47.07 32.22 -53.28
C LYS A 438 -47.55 30.85 -53.72
N PHE A 439 -48.09 30.02 -52.82
CA PHE A 439 -48.67 28.72 -53.18
C PHE A 439 -49.95 28.89 -54.01
N ASN A 440 -50.80 29.86 -53.66
CA ASN A 440 -52.02 30.14 -54.41
C ASN A 440 -51.73 30.73 -55.81
N GLU A 441 -50.74 31.62 -55.94
CA GLU A 441 -50.26 32.14 -57.23
C GLU A 441 -49.64 31.05 -58.11
N ARG A 442 -48.86 30.12 -57.55
CA ARG A 442 -48.27 28.99 -58.29
C ARG A 442 -49.32 27.96 -58.72
N CYS A 443 -50.34 27.70 -57.90
CA CYS A 443 -51.48 26.87 -58.25
C CYS A 443 -52.35 27.51 -59.36
N LEU A 444 -52.55 28.83 -59.33
CA LEU A 444 -53.25 29.57 -60.40
C LEU A 444 -52.46 29.57 -61.72
N LEU A 445 -51.13 29.74 -61.67
CA LEU A 445 -50.25 29.61 -62.84
C LEU A 445 -50.29 28.20 -63.44
N LEU A 446 -50.24 27.15 -62.60
CA LEU A 446 -50.41 25.76 -63.05
C LEU A 446 -51.79 25.49 -63.65
N ALA A 447 -52.85 26.11 -63.13
CA ALA A 447 -54.21 26.02 -63.68
C ALA A 447 -54.32 26.72 -65.06
N VAL A 448 -53.69 27.87 -65.25
CA VAL A 448 -53.66 28.61 -66.53
C VAL A 448 -52.81 27.89 -67.58
N ILE A 449 -51.67 27.32 -67.18
CA ILE A 449 -50.81 26.50 -68.05
C ILE A 449 -51.56 25.21 -68.47
N ASN A 450 -52.29 24.56 -67.55
CA ASN A 450 -53.13 23.42 -67.89
C ASN A 450 -54.35 23.80 -68.75
N HIS A 451 -54.94 24.99 -68.58
CA HIS A 451 -56.03 25.46 -69.44
C HIS A 451 -55.56 25.71 -70.89
N ARG A 452 -54.33 26.21 -71.08
CA ARG A 452 -53.70 26.32 -72.42
C ARG A 452 -53.29 24.97 -73.01
N ALA A 453 -52.84 24.03 -72.18
CA ALA A 453 -52.50 22.67 -72.62
C ALA A 453 -53.73 21.78 -72.91
N SER A 454 -54.89 22.08 -72.32
CA SER A 454 -56.14 21.31 -72.51
C SER A 454 -56.91 21.70 -73.77
N VAL A 455 -56.68 22.89 -74.33
CA VAL A 455 -57.25 23.30 -75.63
C VAL A 455 -56.55 22.58 -76.80
N SER A 456 -55.34 22.03 -76.60
CA SER A 456 -54.59 21.29 -77.64
C SER A 456 -54.73 19.77 -77.59
N LYS A 457 -55.35 19.19 -76.55
CA LYS A 457 -55.55 17.73 -76.42
C LYS A 457 -56.96 17.44 -75.90
N GLY A 458 -57.91 17.24 -76.83
CA GLY A 458 -59.30 16.90 -76.53
C GLY A 458 -59.46 15.68 -75.61
N ARG A 459 -59.65 15.93 -74.30
CA ARG A 459 -60.07 14.93 -73.30
C ARG A 459 -61.20 15.50 -72.43
N SER A 460 -62.15 14.63 -72.09
CA SER A 460 -63.46 14.91 -71.50
C SER A 460 -63.41 15.70 -70.17
N LEU A 461 -64.15 16.81 -70.14
CA LEU A 461 -64.26 17.81 -69.05
C LEU A 461 -64.99 17.34 -67.78
N LYS A 462 -65.69 16.20 -67.80
CA LYS A 462 -66.63 15.81 -66.71
C LYS A 462 -65.97 15.33 -65.41
N GLY A 463 -64.76 14.77 -65.46
CA GLY A 463 -64.10 14.20 -64.26
C GLY A 463 -63.28 15.19 -63.43
N ILE A 464 -62.94 16.35 -64.00
CA ILE A 464 -62.11 17.38 -63.34
C ILE A 464 -63.00 18.39 -62.60
N ALA A 465 -64.16 18.73 -63.16
CA ALA A 465 -65.14 19.63 -62.54
C ALA A 465 -65.68 19.08 -61.20
N THR A 466 -66.01 17.79 -61.15
CA THR A 466 -66.48 17.12 -59.91
C THR A 466 -65.41 17.08 -58.82
N LYS A 467 -64.13 16.90 -59.20
CA LYS A 467 -63.01 16.90 -58.26
C LYS A 467 -62.74 18.31 -57.69
N LEU A 468 -62.83 19.33 -58.53
CA LEU A 468 -62.71 20.74 -58.14
C LEU A 468 -63.85 21.21 -57.24
N GLU A 469 -65.09 20.79 -57.49
CA GLU A 469 -66.22 21.07 -56.58
C GLU A 469 -66.01 20.40 -55.22
N SER A 470 -65.58 19.13 -55.19
CA SER A 470 -65.32 18.44 -53.92
C SER A 470 -64.24 19.13 -53.07
N LEU A 471 -63.18 19.63 -53.73
CA LEU A 471 -62.10 20.38 -53.09
C LEU A 471 -62.57 21.75 -52.61
N ARG A 472 -63.42 22.44 -53.37
CA ARG A 472 -64.00 23.74 -52.99
C ARG A 472 -64.89 23.62 -51.75
N THR A 473 -65.70 22.56 -51.64
CA THR A 473 -66.47 22.27 -50.42
C THR A 473 -65.57 21.97 -49.22
N ARG A 474 -64.52 21.17 -49.38
CA ARG A 474 -63.57 20.85 -48.29
C ARG A 474 -62.82 22.08 -47.79
N VAL A 475 -62.44 22.98 -48.68
CA VAL A 475 -61.78 24.25 -48.34
C VAL A 475 -62.74 25.20 -47.62
N ASN A 476 -64.01 25.27 -48.01
CA ASN A 476 -65.01 26.10 -47.31
C ASN A 476 -65.33 25.58 -45.90
N ILE A 477 -65.33 24.25 -45.69
CA ILE A 477 -65.45 23.64 -44.36
C ILE A 477 -64.23 23.97 -43.50
N ALA A 478 -63.01 23.89 -44.05
CA ALA A 478 -61.79 24.26 -43.34
C ALA A 478 -61.73 25.76 -42.97
N ARG A 479 -62.25 26.64 -43.84
CA ARG A 479 -62.34 28.09 -43.56
C ARG A 479 -63.35 28.44 -42.47
N LYS A 480 -64.42 27.65 -42.31
CA LYS A 480 -65.43 27.88 -41.25
C LYS A 480 -64.94 27.43 -39.87
N ASN A 481 -64.01 26.48 -39.82
CA ASN A 481 -63.41 25.96 -38.58
C ASN A 481 -62.18 26.75 -38.10
N SER A 482 -61.72 27.76 -38.86
CA SER A 482 -60.54 28.58 -38.53
C SER A 482 -60.87 30.06 -38.21
N LYS A 483 -62.15 30.43 -38.18
CA LYS A 483 -62.64 31.62 -37.47
C LYS A 483 -63.15 31.16 -36.12
#